data_AF-A0A2V5P672-F1
#
_entry.id   AF-A0A2V5P672-F1
#
_cell.length_a   1.000
_cell.length_b   1.000
_cell.length_c   1.000
_cell.angle_alpha   90.00
_cell.angle_beta   90.00
_cell.angle_gamma   90.00
#
_symmetry.space_group_name_H-M   'P 1'
#
loop_
_entity.id
_entity.type
_entity.pdbx_description
1 polymer ?
#
loop_
_entity_poly.entity_id
_entity_poly.type
_entity_poly.pdbx_seq_one_letter_code
_entity_poly.pdbx_strand_id
1 'polypeptide(L)'
;MRHCTVVVAFVWILLPSLPAQTIRVATWELEKVEATSLDASTSEGEGKRLGQIAGSLRSTDAGIIILRGIPDPQTARRLAELLKPSTYHVALQSAFKKGGANHAAVGPPLTVLSKQQPFAARVTEWTSTGQFDSPGGFAFAGFNSGTSSICLYVAHMPVDEEMALARRGNSLPMRKRELAAHYLVHHANSLAATLTNPLALLLIIDGLVADPKGARTEGPSRIFQQAGFRSALPNLPANRLAGRPADESNAPPILAALLTRHADFAATPQVVSRKNFAQPLITYDFVLAAPAPAVPSASAPTPASLAGWEQRLLAGWEQRVISLWVGAAAGLILVIGFFVWLFRWAVPSAAVPGKNTINARAAEFNIFPGAGERFGSARETGGVTHARPTTSAANPQAALWQERAVQAEHRANQAALALRAGLMPQLTRLMGERAISWLASQRGQLLVSHEIGTQRVLELEERLRKLQDQFAERLRSCEQRIAELEREILTKERVIRDLLRTQVRVAHGAPNQ
;
A
#
# COMPACT_ATOMS: atom_id res chain seq x y z
N MET A 1 17.09 43.98 17.52
CA MET A 1 16.64 43.27 16.29
C MET A 1 17.74 42.46 15.58
N ARG A 2 19.03 42.80 15.66
CA ARG A 2 20.12 42.05 14.98
C ARG A 2 20.41 40.64 15.53
N HIS A 3 20.04 40.34 16.78
CA HIS A 3 20.24 39.01 17.36
C HIS A 3 19.17 37.99 16.94
N CYS A 4 17.95 38.42 16.57
CA CYS A 4 16.93 37.51 16.05
C CYS A 4 17.31 36.94 14.68
N THR A 5 17.89 37.74 13.78
CA THR A 5 18.28 37.28 12.44
C THR A 5 19.40 36.25 12.48
N VAL A 6 20.34 36.35 13.43
CA VAL A 6 21.41 35.35 13.59
C VAL A 6 20.87 34.03 14.13
N VAL A 7 19.91 34.05 15.06
CA VAL A 7 19.29 32.83 15.59
C VAL A 7 18.44 32.14 14.52
N VAL A 8 17.67 32.87 13.71
CA VAL A 8 16.91 32.27 12.60
C VAL A 8 17.83 31.64 11.54
N ALA A 9 18.95 32.30 11.20
CA ALA A 9 19.93 31.74 10.28
C ALA A 9 20.61 30.48 10.85
N PHE A 10 20.94 30.45 12.15
CA PHE A 10 21.55 29.29 12.80
C PHE A 10 20.57 28.10 12.92
N VAL A 11 19.29 28.35 13.18
CA VAL A 11 18.25 27.30 13.20
C VAL A 11 17.99 26.74 11.79
N TRP A 12 18.07 27.57 10.74
CA TRP A 12 17.96 27.09 9.35
C TRP A 12 19.18 26.28 8.89
N ILE A 13 20.39 26.63 9.33
CA ILE A 13 21.63 25.89 9.01
C ILE A 13 21.69 24.56 9.79
N LEU A 14 21.04 24.48 10.95
CA LEU A 14 20.97 23.28 11.78
C LEU A 14 19.74 22.42 11.53
N LEU A 15 18.85 22.74 10.58
CA LEU A 15 17.87 21.77 10.08
C LEU A 15 18.67 20.75 9.26
N PRO A 16 19.07 19.61 9.85
CA PRO A 16 19.83 18.63 9.12
C PRO A 16 18.92 18.14 8.01
N SER A 17 19.48 17.92 6.83
CA SER A 17 18.84 17.12 5.79
C SER A 17 18.22 15.89 6.47
N LEU A 18 16.89 15.84 6.54
CA LEU A 18 16.19 14.69 7.13
C LEU A 18 16.75 13.44 6.42
N PRO A 19 17.29 12.47 7.18
CA PRO A 19 17.94 11.32 6.57
C PRO A 19 16.97 10.69 5.61
N ALA A 20 17.40 10.53 4.36
CA ALA A 20 16.57 9.95 3.33
C ALA A 20 16.05 8.60 3.84
N GLN A 21 14.73 8.44 3.85
CA GLN A 21 14.11 7.31 4.50
C GLN A 21 14.45 6.04 3.71
N THR A 22 15.26 5.18 4.31
CA THR A 22 15.65 3.90 3.72
C THR A 22 14.67 2.82 4.12
N ILE A 23 14.20 2.05 3.15
CA ILE A 23 13.36 0.88 3.40
C ILE A 23 14.08 -0.34 2.87
N ARG A 24 14.16 -1.36 3.70
CA ARG A 24 14.69 -2.67 3.32
C ARG A 24 13.55 -3.60 2.95
N VAL A 25 13.60 -4.20 1.78
CA VAL A 25 12.67 -5.25 1.35
C VAL A 25 13.42 -6.54 1.15
N ALA A 26 12.94 -7.60 1.77
CA ALA A 26 13.47 -8.94 1.61
C ALA A 26 12.53 -9.78 0.75
N THR A 27 13.08 -10.53 -0.21
CA THR A 27 12.34 -11.49 -1.03
C THR A 27 12.93 -12.86 -0.82
N TRP A 28 12.09 -13.85 -0.55
CA TRP A 28 12.51 -15.23 -0.40
C TRP A 28 11.46 -16.16 -0.98
N GLU A 29 11.90 -17.13 -1.76
CA GLU A 29 11.07 -18.25 -2.16
C GLU A 29 11.44 -19.48 -1.33
N LEU A 30 10.42 -20.10 -0.76
CA LEU A 30 10.52 -21.20 0.18
C LEU A 30 10.01 -22.46 -0.52
N GLU A 31 10.87 -23.45 -0.67
CA GLU A 31 10.48 -24.73 -1.25
C GLU A 31 9.85 -25.64 -0.18
N LYS A 32 8.87 -26.47 -0.53
CA LYS A 32 8.39 -27.59 0.31
C LYS A 32 7.82 -27.23 1.70
N VAL A 33 7.16 -26.09 1.89
CA VAL A 33 6.42 -25.85 3.14
C VAL A 33 5.07 -26.56 3.03
N GLU A 34 4.83 -27.57 3.87
CA GLU A 34 3.57 -28.32 3.87
C GLU A 34 2.45 -27.48 4.48
N ALA A 35 1.23 -27.63 3.96
CA ALA A 35 0.07 -26.90 4.48
C ALA A 35 -0.30 -27.45 5.85
N THR A 36 -0.31 -26.60 6.88
CA THR A 36 -0.88 -27.02 8.16
C THR A 36 -2.40 -27.09 8.00
N SER A 37 -3.01 -28.26 8.17
CA SER A 37 -4.47 -28.36 8.26
C SER A 37 -4.95 -27.75 9.58
N LEU A 38 -6.19 -27.26 9.63
CA LEU A 38 -6.72 -26.55 10.80
C LEU A 38 -6.71 -27.40 12.08
N ASP A 39 -6.78 -28.73 11.93
CA ASP A 39 -6.94 -29.69 13.02
C ASP A 39 -5.67 -30.55 13.28
N ALA A 40 -4.67 -30.48 12.41
CA ALA A 40 -3.42 -31.20 12.62
C ALA A 40 -2.53 -30.43 13.60
N SER A 41 -2.07 -31.11 14.65
CA SER A 41 -0.97 -30.61 15.46
C SER A 41 0.24 -30.38 14.56
N THR A 42 0.82 -29.18 14.66
CA THR A 42 2.02 -28.81 13.91
C THR A 42 3.08 -29.89 14.09
N SER A 43 3.53 -30.49 13.00
CA SER A 43 4.64 -31.45 13.07
C SER A 43 5.83 -30.76 13.73
N GLU A 44 6.49 -31.45 14.68
CA GLU A 44 7.66 -30.91 15.37
C GLU A 44 8.75 -30.45 14.37
N GLY A 45 8.86 -31.16 13.23
CA GLY A 45 9.76 -30.79 12.14
C GLY A 45 9.40 -29.46 11.46
N GLU A 46 8.12 -29.18 11.26
CA GLU A 46 7.64 -27.94 10.66
C GLU A 46 7.92 -26.75 11.58
N GLY A 47 7.65 -26.89 12.89
CA GLY A 47 7.96 -25.87 13.89
C GLY A 47 9.45 -25.52 13.95
N LYS A 48 10.33 -26.53 13.94
CA LYS A 48 11.78 -26.33 13.86
C LYS A 48 12.19 -25.59 12.59
N ARG A 49 11.60 -25.95 11.45
CA ARG A 49 11.90 -25.33 10.15
C ARG A 49 11.43 -23.87 10.08
N LEU A 50 10.21 -23.57 10.53
CA LEU A 50 9.71 -22.19 10.65
C LEU A 50 10.58 -21.37 11.60
N GLY A 51 11.07 -21.96 12.69
CA GLY A 51 12.06 -21.33 13.57
C GLY A 51 13.37 -20.96 12.87
N GLN A 52 13.88 -21.83 11.98
CA GLN A 52 15.08 -21.54 11.18
C GLN A 52 14.84 -20.44 10.14
N ILE A 53 13.68 -20.46 9.47
CA ILE A 53 13.24 -19.42 8.52
C ILE A 53 13.15 -18.08 9.26
N ALA A 54 12.46 -18.04 10.41
CA ALA A 54 12.34 -16.85 11.24
C ALA A 54 13.70 -16.34 11.74
N GLY A 55 14.62 -17.23 12.13
CA GLY A 55 15.99 -16.87 12.50
C GLY A 55 16.74 -16.18 11.35
N SER A 56 16.60 -16.69 10.13
CA SER A 56 17.22 -16.11 8.93
C SER A 56 16.63 -14.74 8.60
N LEU A 57 15.30 -14.61 8.62
CA LEU A 57 14.60 -13.36 8.37
C LEU A 57 14.89 -12.28 9.42
N ARG A 58 14.98 -12.65 10.71
CA ARG A 58 15.31 -11.71 11.79
C ARG A 58 16.67 -11.05 11.60
N SER A 59 17.66 -11.79 11.10
CA SER A 59 19.00 -11.24 10.85
C SER A 59 19.05 -10.15 9.77
N THR A 60 18.02 -10.07 8.93
CA THR A 60 17.94 -9.09 7.83
C THR A 60 17.35 -7.74 8.27
N ASP A 61 16.47 -7.76 9.27
CA ASP A 61 15.70 -6.61 9.78
C ASP A 61 14.87 -5.85 8.71
N ALA A 62 14.39 -6.55 7.68
CA ALA A 62 13.63 -5.93 6.59
C ALA A 62 12.33 -5.26 7.08
N GLY A 63 11.97 -4.11 6.48
CA GLY A 63 10.69 -3.46 6.74
C GLY A 63 9.52 -4.23 6.13
N ILE A 64 9.73 -4.76 4.93
CA ILE A 64 8.77 -5.56 4.17
C ILE A 64 9.45 -6.88 3.76
N ILE A 65 8.77 -8.00 3.98
CA ILE A 65 9.25 -9.34 3.63
C ILE A 65 8.23 -9.98 2.68
N ILE A 66 8.70 -10.48 1.56
CA ILE A 66 7.89 -11.10 0.51
C ILE A 66 8.32 -12.55 0.43
N LEU A 67 7.41 -13.43 0.82
CA LEU A 67 7.63 -14.85 0.93
C LEU A 67 6.78 -15.57 -0.11
N ARG A 68 7.41 -16.45 -0.88
CA ARG A 68 6.72 -17.37 -1.78
C ARG A 68 6.79 -18.78 -1.21
N GLY A 69 5.76 -19.58 -1.43
CA GLY A 69 5.69 -20.97 -1.00
C GLY A 69 5.10 -21.19 0.39
N ILE A 70 4.50 -20.16 1.01
CA ILE A 70 3.75 -20.35 2.28
C ILE A 70 2.31 -20.74 1.95
N PRO A 71 1.89 -21.99 2.24
CA PRO A 71 0.63 -22.54 1.77
C PRO A 71 -0.61 -21.89 2.39
N ASP A 72 -0.55 -21.58 3.68
CA ASP A 72 -1.74 -21.23 4.44
C ASP A 72 -1.55 -19.99 5.34
N PRO A 73 -2.64 -19.29 5.69
CA PRO A 73 -2.57 -18.07 6.50
C PRO A 73 -2.21 -18.27 7.95
N GLN A 74 -2.40 -19.47 8.48
CA GLN A 74 -2.03 -19.73 9.86
C GLN A 74 -0.52 -19.87 9.97
N THR A 75 0.13 -20.54 9.03
CA THR A 75 1.59 -20.63 8.90
C THR A 75 2.22 -19.27 8.72
N ALA A 76 1.62 -18.40 7.89
CA ALA A 76 2.08 -17.01 7.75
C ALA A 76 2.01 -16.23 9.08
N ARG A 77 0.92 -16.39 9.85
CA ARG A 77 0.75 -15.74 11.17
C ARG A 77 1.72 -16.30 12.21
N ARG A 78 1.90 -17.62 12.28
CA ARG A 78 2.87 -18.26 13.16
C ARG A 78 4.29 -17.82 12.84
N LEU A 79 4.64 -17.73 11.55
CA LEU A 79 5.92 -17.19 11.13
C LEU A 79 6.09 -15.75 11.61
N ALA A 80 5.06 -14.90 11.47
CA ALA A 80 5.08 -13.53 11.98
C ALA A 80 5.26 -13.46 13.52
N GLU A 81 4.66 -14.38 14.28
CA GLU A 81 4.86 -14.49 15.74
C GLU A 81 6.28 -14.91 16.12
N LEU A 82 6.92 -15.77 15.31
CA LEU A 82 8.31 -16.19 15.51
C LEU A 82 9.33 -15.09 15.17
N LEU A 83 8.93 -14.04 14.44
CA LEU A 83 9.79 -12.89 14.11
C LEU A 83 9.96 -11.89 15.28
N LYS A 84 9.41 -12.16 16.47
CA LYS A 84 9.66 -11.38 17.69
C LYS A 84 11.18 -11.21 17.94
N PRO A 85 11.64 -10.03 18.38
CA PRO A 85 10.85 -8.95 19.00
C PRO A 85 10.12 -8.01 18.04
N SER A 86 10.43 -8.03 16.74
CA SER A 86 9.75 -7.17 15.76
C SER A 86 8.33 -7.67 15.49
N THR A 87 7.35 -6.79 15.60
CA THR A 87 5.96 -7.11 15.25
C THR A 87 5.79 -7.00 13.74
N TYR A 88 5.56 -8.13 13.07
CA TYR A 88 5.17 -8.16 11.66
C TYR A 88 3.68 -8.47 11.53
N HIS A 89 3.04 -7.80 10.59
CA HIS A 89 1.66 -8.04 10.19
C HIS A 89 1.63 -8.76 8.85
N VAL A 90 0.73 -9.74 8.71
CA VAL A 90 0.43 -10.35 7.42
C VAL A 90 -0.38 -9.36 6.60
N ALA A 91 0.28 -8.65 5.70
CA ALA A 91 -0.34 -7.60 4.89
C ALA A 91 -1.20 -8.18 3.76
N LEU A 92 -0.73 -9.26 3.15
CA LEU A 92 -1.41 -9.92 2.05
C LEU A 92 -1.03 -11.40 2.03
N GLN A 93 -1.99 -12.23 1.67
CA GLN A 93 -1.71 -13.60 1.25
C GLN A 93 -2.61 -14.02 0.11
N SER A 94 -2.03 -14.73 -0.84
CA SER A 94 -2.73 -15.16 -2.03
C SER A 94 -2.11 -16.42 -2.61
N ALA A 95 -2.97 -17.27 -3.18
CA ALA A 95 -2.57 -18.23 -4.20
C ALA A 95 -3.34 -17.85 -5.46
N PHE A 96 -2.62 -17.53 -6.55
CA PHE A 96 -3.27 -17.27 -7.83
C PHE A 96 -3.85 -18.58 -8.36
N LYS A 97 -5.07 -18.57 -8.88
CA LYS A 97 -5.70 -19.77 -9.43
C LYS A 97 -5.56 -19.82 -10.95
N LYS A 98 -5.53 -21.03 -11.49
CA LYS A 98 -5.64 -21.31 -12.92
C LYS A 98 -7.09 -21.09 -13.30
N GLY A 99 -7.33 -20.23 -14.29
CA GLY A 99 -8.66 -20.08 -14.87
C GLY A 99 -9.16 -21.42 -15.41
N GLY A 100 -10.44 -21.72 -15.22
CA GLY A 100 -11.08 -22.96 -15.66
C GLY A 100 -11.78 -23.74 -14.52
N ALA A 101 -12.36 -24.89 -14.87
CA ALA A 101 -13.09 -25.75 -13.92
C ALA A 101 -12.18 -26.33 -12.82
N ASN A 102 -10.89 -26.51 -13.12
CA ASN A 102 -9.90 -26.97 -12.16
C ASN A 102 -9.21 -25.74 -11.55
N HIS A 103 -9.67 -25.32 -10.37
CA HIS A 103 -9.12 -24.22 -9.58
C HIS A 103 -7.72 -24.51 -8.99
N ALA A 104 -6.84 -25.14 -9.77
CA ALA A 104 -5.46 -25.43 -9.37
C ALA A 104 -4.69 -24.12 -9.16
N ALA A 105 -3.81 -24.08 -8.15
CA ALA A 105 -2.96 -22.92 -7.92
C ALA A 105 -1.91 -22.77 -9.04
N VAL A 106 -1.65 -21.53 -9.45
CA VAL A 106 -0.65 -21.14 -10.44
C VAL A 106 0.53 -20.57 -9.68
N GLY A 107 1.62 -21.34 -9.65
CA GLY A 107 2.84 -20.97 -8.94
C GLY A 107 2.73 -21.10 -7.42
N PRO A 108 3.84 -20.81 -6.72
CA PRO A 108 3.88 -20.88 -5.26
C PRO A 108 3.01 -19.76 -4.63
N PRO A 109 2.28 -20.05 -3.54
CA PRO A 109 1.47 -19.06 -2.84
C PRO A 109 2.34 -17.91 -2.32
N LEU A 110 1.83 -16.70 -2.43
CA LEU A 110 2.49 -15.46 -2.07
C LEU A 110 2.01 -14.95 -0.72
N THR A 111 2.93 -14.58 0.15
CA THR A 111 2.68 -13.92 1.43
C THR A 111 3.54 -12.66 1.53
N VAL A 112 2.94 -11.55 1.93
CA VAL A 112 3.64 -10.29 2.22
C VAL A 112 3.51 -10.02 3.72
N LEU A 113 4.64 -9.97 4.42
CA LEU A 113 4.75 -9.56 5.80
C LEU A 113 5.32 -8.14 5.86
N SER A 114 4.83 -7.29 6.75
CA SER A 114 5.34 -5.93 6.90
C SER A 114 5.32 -5.51 8.36
N LYS A 115 6.32 -4.72 8.77
CA LYS A 115 6.31 -4.04 10.09
C LYS A 115 5.24 -2.96 10.17
N GLN A 116 4.79 -2.45 9.03
CA GLN A 116 3.76 -1.41 8.92
C GLN A 116 2.42 -2.02 8.52
N GLN A 117 1.33 -1.52 9.10
CA GLN A 117 -0.01 -1.93 8.69
C GLN A 117 -0.33 -1.39 7.29
N PRO A 118 -0.78 -2.24 6.34
CA PRO A 118 -1.15 -1.75 5.02
C PRO A 118 -2.42 -0.88 5.09
N PHE A 119 -2.45 0.22 4.35
CA PHE A 119 -3.67 1.03 4.19
C PHE A 119 -4.62 0.42 3.14
N ALA A 120 -4.07 -0.35 2.21
CA ALA A 120 -4.81 -1.09 1.20
C ALA A 120 -4.04 -2.35 0.83
N ALA A 121 -4.75 -3.46 0.64
CA ALA A 121 -4.18 -4.71 0.16
C ALA A 121 -5.22 -5.40 -0.72
N ARG A 122 -4.83 -5.85 -1.90
CA ARG A 122 -5.73 -6.49 -2.86
C ARG A 122 -4.99 -7.54 -3.68
N VAL A 123 -5.69 -8.62 -3.98
CA VAL A 123 -5.29 -9.61 -5.00
C VAL A 123 -6.20 -9.43 -6.20
N THR A 124 -5.66 -9.46 -7.40
CA THR A 124 -6.45 -9.43 -8.64
C THR A 124 -5.91 -10.50 -9.59
N GLU A 125 -6.77 -11.44 -9.95
CA GLU A 125 -6.48 -12.46 -10.97
C GLU A 125 -6.65 -11.85 -12.36
N TRP A 126 -5.85 -12.28 -13.34
CA TRP A 126 -5.95 -11.74 -14.70
C TRP A 126 -7.34 -11.99 -15.32
N THR A 127 -7.91 -13.16 -15.05
CA THR A 127 -9.28 -13.58 -15.43
C THR A 127 -10.34 -12.58 -14.98
N SER A 128 -10.22 -12.04 -13.76
CA SER A 128 -11.19 -11.10 -13.19
C SER A 128 -11.23 -9.74 -13.90
N THR A 129 -10.21 -9.43 -14.70
CA THR A 129 -10.15 -8.18 -15.45
C THR A 129 -11.05 -8.21 -16.70
N GLY A 130 -11.55 -9.39 -17.09
CA GLY A 130 -12.40 -9.58 -18.27
C GLY A 130 -11.68 -9.40 -19.62
N GLN A 131 -10.46 -8.88 -19.61
CA GLN A 131 -9.63 -8.66 -20.79
C GLN A 131 -8.69 -9.85 -21.10
N PHE A 132 -8.49 -10.77 -20.15
CA PHE A 132 -7.51 -11.84 -20.27
C PHE A 132 -7.99 -13.11 -19.59
N ASP A 133 -8.17 -14.18 -20.34
CA ASP A 133 -8.28 -15.52 -19.77
C ASP A 133 -6.86 -16.12 -19.72
N SER A 134 -6.12 -15.83 -18.66
CA SER A 134 -4.78 -16.36 -18.46
C SER A 134 -4.52 -16.62 -16.98
N PRO A 135 -3.83 -17.73 -16.65
CA PRO A 135 -3.47 -18.04 -15.27
C PRO A 135 -2.57 -16.95 -14.68
N GLY A 136 -2.70 -16.74 -13.38
CA GLY A 136 -1.90 -15.76 -12.62
C GLY A 136 -2.70 -14.51 -12.22
N GLY A 137 -1.96 -13.50 -11.78
CA GLY A 137 -2.52 -12.24 -11.36
C GLY A 137 -1.46 -11.31 -10.81
N PHE A 138 -1.90 -10.29 -10.10
CA PHE A 138 -1.03 -9.48 -9.28
C PHE A 138 -1.61 -9.25 -7.90
N ALA A 139 -0.69 -9.11 -6.96
CA ALA A 139 -0.90 -8.75 -5.59
C ALA A 139 -0.47 -7.30 -5.41
N PHE A 140 -1.28 -6.51 -4.72
CA PHE A 140 -1.03 -5.11 -4.40
C PHE A 140 -1.11 -4.91 -2.90
N ALA A 141 -0.14 -4.18 -2.34
CA ALA A 141 -0.18 -3.71 -0.95
C ALA A 141 0.41 -2.30 -0.84
N GLY A 142 -0.33 -1.39 -0.21
CA GLY A 142 0.07 -0.02 0.06
C GLY A 142 0.40 0.20 1.54
N PHE A 143 1.53 0.84 1.81
CA PHE A 143 2.04 1.15 3.15
C PHE A 143 2.34 2.64 3.29
N ASN A 144 2.19 3.19 4.49
CA ASN A 144 2.60 4.56 4.80
C ASN A 144 3.91 4.53 5.58
N SER A 145 4.93 5.18 5.05
CA SER A 145 6.25 5.27 5.67
C SER A 145 6.64 6.73 5.78
N GLY A 146 6.53 7.29 6.99
CA GLY A 146 6.75 8.71 7.21
C GLY A 146 5.77 9.57 6.41
N THR A 147 6.31 10.43 5.54
CA THR A 147 5.53 11.31 4.65
C THR A 147 5.28 10.70 3.27
N SER A 148 5.86 9.54 2.98
CA SER A 148 5.75 8.86 1.70
C SER A 148 4.84 7.65 1.78
N SER A 149 4.13 7.38 0.69
CA SER A 149 3.39 6.13 0.52
C SER A 149 4.20 5.18 -0.34
N ILE A 150 4.26 3.92 0.05
CA ILE A 150 4.94 2.84 -0.69
C ILE A 150 3.85 1.92 -1.23
N CYS A 151 3.88 1.63 -2.51
CA CYS A 151 3.01 0.63 -3.11
C CYS A 151 3.84 -0.53 -3.67
N LEU A 152 3.61 -1.71 -3.11
CA LEU A 152 4.19 -2.96 -3.54
C LEU A 152 3.24 -3.67 -4.51
N TYR A 153 3.78 -4.06 -5.65
CA TYR A 153 3.17 -4.94 -6.62
C TYR A 153 3.99 -6.22 -6.73
N VAL A 154 3.32 -7.36 -6.62
CA VAL A 154 3.91 -8.66 -6.93
C VAL A 154 3.05 -9.31 -8.00
N ALA A 155 3.56 -9.36 -9.22
CA ALA A 155 2.84 -9.86 -10.39
C ALA A 155 3.39 -11.23 -10.80
N HIS A 156 2.50 -12.18 -11.04
CA HIS A 156 2.82 -13.42 -11.72
C HIS A 156 2.33 -13.30 -13.16
N MET A 157 3.27 -13.10 -14.09
CA MET A 157 2.93 -12.90 -15.50
C MET A 157 2.42 -14.21 -16.10
N PRO A 158 1.57 -14.16 -17.14
CA PRO A 158 1.13 -15.35 -17.85
C PRO A 158 2.35 -16.17 -18.35
N VAL A 159 2.59 -17.33 -17.75
CA VAL A 159 3.67 -18.25 -18.15
C VAL A 159 3.19 -19.15 -19.29
N ASP A 160 4.11 -19.56 -20.15
CA ASP A 160 3.84 -20.55 -21.19
C ASP A 160 3.60 -21.89 -20.49
N GLU A 161 2.38 -22.43 -20.56
CA GLU A 161 2.18 -23.81 -20.16
C GLU A 161 3.05 -24.69 -21.06
N GLU A 162 4.01 -25.40 -20.47
CA GLU A 162 5.02 -26.19 -21.16
C GLU A 162 4.43 -27.17 -22.20
N MET A 163 3.17 -27.57 -22.04
CA MET A 163 2.46 -28.42 -23.02
C MET A 163 2.10 -27.71 -24.34
N ALA A 164 2.09 -26.37 -24.41
CA ALA A 164 1.82 -25.63 -25.65
C ALA A 164 3.06 -25.48 -26.55
N LEU A 165 4.27 -25.54 -25.97
CA LEU A 165 5.55 -25.42 -26.68
C LEU A 165 5.77 -26.56 -27.68
N ALA A 166 5.19 -27.73 -27.46
CA ALA A 166 5.32 -28.87 -28.36
C ALA A 166 4.46 -28.79 -29.63
N ARG A 167 3.45 -27.89 -29.72
CA ARG A 167 2.44 -27.99 -30.80
C ARG A 167 2.30 -26.83 -31.77
N ARG A 168 2.77 -25.61 -31.51
CA ARG A 168 2.67 -24.52 -32.52
C ARG A 168 3.58 -23.35 -32.15
N GLY A 169 4.43 -22.92 -33.09
CA GLY A 169 5.32 -21.76 -32.98
C GLY A 169 4.62 -20.39 -32.94
N ASN A 170 3.51 -20.24 -32.22
CA ASN A 170 2.77 -18.98 -32.15
C ASN A 170 3.16 -18.17 -30.90
N SER A 171 3.74 -17.00 -31.13
CA SER A 171 4.13 -15.92 -30.21
C SER A 171 2.99 -15.24 -29.42
N LEU A 172 1.83 -15.88 -29.33
CA LEU A 172 0.65 -15.42 -28.56
C LEU A 172 0.92 -15.08 -27.07
N PRO A 173 1.83 -15.74 -26.34
CA PRO A 173 2.04 -15.39 -24.94
C PRO A 173 2.72 -14.04 -24.73
N MET A 174 3.53 -13.57 -25.68
CA MET A 174 4.21 -12.28 -25.55
C MET A 174 3.20 -11.13 -25.47
N ARG A 175 2.21 -11.12 -26.36
CA ARG A 175 1.17 -10.08 -26.39
C ARG A 175 0.33 -10.04 -25.10
N LYS A 176 0.06 -11.20 -24.49
CA LYS A 176 -0.66 -11.28 -23.21
C LYS A 176 0.19 -10.70 -22.07
N ARG A 177 1.50 -11.00 -22.03
CA ARG A 177 2.42 -10.40 -21.05
C ARG A 177 2.56 -8.89 -21.24
N GLU A 178 2.63 -8.41 -22.48
CA GLU A 178 2.66 -6.96 -22.77
C GLU A 178 1.39 -6.26 -22.30
N LEU A 179 0.23 -6.83 -22.59
CA LEU A 179 -1.05 -6.25 -22.19
C LEU A 179 -1.24 -6.29 -20.66
N ALA A 180 -0.76 -7.35 -19.97
CA ALA A 180 -0.69 -7.37 -18.50
C ALA A 180 0.27 -6.29 -17.95
N ALA A 181 1.40 -6.04 -18.60
CA ALA A 181 2.32 -4.96 -18.24
C ALA A 181 1.67 -3.58 -18.42
N HIS A 182 0.96 -3.35 -19.53
CA HIS A 182 0.19 -2.12 -19.75
C HIS A 182 -0.87 -1.91 -18.65
N TYR A 183 -1.57 -2.97 -18.25
CA TYR A 183 -2.55 -2.89 -17.17
C TYR A 183 -1.90 -2.48 -15.84
N LEU A 184 -0.78 -3.10 -15.48
CA LEU A 184 -0.04 -2.77 -14.26
C LEU A 184 0.47 -1.32 -14.26
N VAL A 185 1.02 -0.86 -15.39
CA VAL A 185 1.45 0.54 -15.57
C VAL A 185 0.27 1.50 -15.43
N HIS A 186 -0.87 1.19 -16.06
CA HIS A 186 -2.07 2.01 -15.98
C HIS A 186 -2.58 2.09 -14.53
N HIS A 187 -2.67 0.95 -13.83
CA HIS A 187 -3.09 0.91 -12.44
C HIS A 187 -2.14 1.68 -11.51
N ALA A 188 -0.82 1.55 -11.73
CA ALA A 188 0.19 2.31 -10.99
C ALA A 188 0.08 3.83 -11.22
N ASN A 189 -0.15 4.25 -12.47
CA ASN A 189 -0.39 5.66 -12.81
C ASN A 189 -1.67 6.20 -12.17
N SER A 190 -2.73 5.40 -12.17
CA SER A 190 -3.99 5.78 -11.52
C SER A 190 -3.81 5.99 -10.03
N LEU A 191 -3.02 5.15 -9.34
CA LEU A 191 -2.73 5.34 -7.92
C LEU A 191 -1.84 6.55 -7.65
N ALA A 192 -0.86 6.80 -8.52
CA ALA A 192 -0.03 8.00 -8.43
C ALA A 192 -0.86 9.29 -8.57
N ALA A 193 -1.96 9.25 -9.32
CA ALA A 193 -2.87 10.39 -9.47
C ALA A 193 -3.86 10.55 -8.30
N THR A 194 -4.22 9.46 -7.60
CA THR A 194 -5.20 9.52 -6.50
C THR A 194 -4.58 9.77 -5.13
N LEU A 195 -3.31 9.40 -4.93
CA LEU A 195 -2.61 9.60 -3.68
C LEU A 195 -1.99 11.00 -3.62
N THR A 196 -2.27 11.73 -2.54
CA THR A 196 -1.73 13.07 -2.29
C THR A 196 -0.27 13.07 -1.86
N ASN A 197 0.20 11.94 -1.32
CA ASN A 197 1.56 11.80 -0.81
C ASN A 197 2.52 11.38 -1.92
N PRO A 198 3.83 11.72 -1.81
CA PRO A 198 4.84 11.18 -2.72
C PRO A 198 4.82 9.66 -2.68
N LEU A 199 4.68 9.06 -3.86
CA LEU A 199 4.45 7.63 -4.04
C LEU A 199 5.70 6.95 -4.56
N ALA A 200 6.25 6.02 -3.78
CA ALA A 200 7.25 5.07 -4.24
C ALA A 200 6.58 3.76 -4.68
N LEU A 201 6.88 3.32 -5.89
CA LEU A 201 6.32 2.11 -6.48
C LEU A 201 7.40 1.03 -6.56
N LEU A 202 7.12 -0.13 -5.97
CA LEU A 202 7.97 -1.31 -6.03
C LEU A 202 7.21 -2.41 -6.76
N LEU A 203 7.77 -2.94 -7.83
CA LEU A 203 7.15 -3.93 -8.70
C LEU A 203 8.06 -5.15 -8.84
N ILE A 204 7.56 -6.31 -8.41
CA ILE A 204 8.26 -7.59 -8.46
C ILE A 204 7.53 -8.47 -9.44
N ILE A 205 8.20 -8.84 -10.52
CA ILE A 205 7.59 -9.56 -11.62
C ILE A 205 8.19 -10.95 -11.71
N ASP A 206 7.33 -11.94 -11.64
CA ASP A 206 7.65 -13.33 -11.92
C ASP A 206 7.48 -13.64 -13.41
N GLY A 207 8.32 -14.53 -13.94
CA GLY A 207 8.23 -14.97 -15.34
C GLY A 207 8.60 -13.90 -16.38
N LEU A 208 9.34 -12.86 -15.98
CA LEU A 208 9.92 -11.91 -16.92
C LEU A 208 11.09 -12.56 -17.65
N VAL A 209 10.82 -13.20 -18.78
CA VAL A 209 11.86 -13.79 -19.64
C VAL A 209 12.68 -12.64 -20.22
N ALA A 210 13.89 -12.42 -19.68
CA ALA A 210 14.88 -11.57 -20.31
C ALA A 210 15.41 -12.30 -21.55
N ASP A 211 15.35 -11.66 -22.72
CA ASP A 211 15.99 -12.20 -23.92
C ASP A 211 17.50 -12.31 -23.65
N PRO A 212 18.07 -13.53 -23.58
CA PRO A 212 19.49 -13.73 -23.25
C PRO A 212 20.42 -13.15 -24.32
N LYS A 213 19.92 -12.85 -25.53
CA LYS A 213 20.73 -12.27 -26.59
C LYS A 213 20.88 -10.75 -26.48
N GLY A 214 20.20 -10.10 -25.55
CA GLY A 214 20.30 -8.65 -25.30
C GLY A 214 19.97 -7.77 -26.51
N ALA A 215 19.56 -8.36 -27.64
CA ALA A 215 19.47 -7.68 -28.92
C ALA A 215 18.13 -6.98 -29.10
N ARG A 216 17.10 -7.42 -28.37
CA ARG A 216 15.76 -6.81 -28.40
C ARG A 216 15.12 -6.90 -27.02
N THR A 217 15.11 -5.80 -26.29
CA THR A 217 14.15 -5.60 -25.19
C THR A 217 12.75 -5.36 -25.78
N GLU A 218 12.28 -6.28 -26.61
CA GLU A 218 10.90 -6.29 -27.08
C GLU A 218 10.08 -7.05 -26.02
N GLY A 219 9.02 -6.44 -25.51
CA GLY A 219 8.13 -7.05 -24.53
C GLY A 219 7.85 -6.23 -23.26
N PRO A 220 7.36 -6.87 -22.18
CA PRO A 220 6.85 -6.20 -20.99
C PRO A 220 7.89 -5.32 -20.27
N SER A 221 9.17 -5.67 -20.30
CA SER A 221 10.25 -4.88 -19.69
C SER A 221 10.35 -3.48 -20.28
N ARG A 222 10.20 -3.33 -21.60
CA ARG A 222 10.22 -2.04 -22.29
C ARG A 222 9.05 -1.17 -21.87
N ILE A 223 7.87 -1.76 -21.71
CA ILE A 223 6.66 -1.05 -21.26
C ILE A 223 6.89 -0.47 -19.85
N PHE A 224 7.48 -1.26 -18.93
CA PHE A 224 7.81 -0.77 -17.59
C PHE A 224 8.90 0.33 -17.63
N GLN A 225 9.96 0.16 -18.42
CA GLN A 225 11.00 1.17 -18.58
C GLN A 225 10.46 2.49 -19.15
N GLN A 226 9.61 2.41 -20.19
CA GLN A 226 8.93 3.57 -20.76
C GLN A 226 8.00 4.26 -19.75
N ALA A 227 7.43 3.50 -18.83
CA ALA A 227 6.65 4.01 -17.71
C ALA A 227 7.49 4.55 -16.54
N GLY A 228 8.82 4.62 -16.68
CA GLY A 228 9.73 5.16 -15.68
C GLY A 228 10.15 4.17 -14.59
N PHE A 229 9.86 2.87 -14.75
CA PHE A 229 10.40 1.85 -13.85
C PHE A 229 11.85 1.53 -14.19
N ARG A 230 12.69 1.44 -13.16
CA ARG A 230 14.12 1.12 -13.22
C ARG A 230 14.35 -0.26 -12.61
N SER A 231 15.19 -1.07 -13.23
CA SER A 231 15.56 -2.37 -12.66
C SER A 231 16.64 -2.24 -11.60
N ALA A 232 16.56 -3.06 -10.55
CA ALA A 232 17.57 -3.19 -9.50
C ALA A 232 18.95 -3.66 -9.99
N LEU A 233 18.99 -4.26 -11.19
CA LEU A 233 20.11 -5.06 -11.65
C LEU A 233 20.63 -4.59 -13.01
N PRO A 234 20.94 -3.29 -13.24
CA PRO A 234 21.42 -2.83 -14.54
C PRO A 234 22.74 -3.49 -14.95
N ASN A 235 23.52 -3.99 -13.99
CA ASN A 235 24.90 -4.49 -14.21
C ASN A 235 25.11 -5.97 -13.81
N LEU A 236 24.09 -6.69 -13.36
CA LEU A 236 24.25 -8.13 -13.08
C LEU A 236 24.09 -8.89 -14.40
N PRO A 237 25.09 -9.67 -14.83
CA PRO A 237 25.05 -10.32 -16.14
C PRO A 237 23.81 -11.20 -16.26
N ALA A 238 23.03 -11.00 -17.33
CA ALA A 238 21.77 -11.70 -17.59
C ALA A 238 21.87 -13.23 -17.46
N ASN A 239 23.08 -13.78 -17.66
CA ASN A 239 23.41 -15.19 -17.49
C ASN A 239 23.25 -15.74 -16.05
N ARG A 240 23.16 -14.88 -15.02
CA ARG A 240 22.83 -15.28 -13.64
C ARG A 240 21.35 -15.09 -13.28
N LEU A 241 20.61 -14.34 -14.10
CA LEU A 241 19.18 -14.05 -13.91
C LEU A 241 18.30 -15.06 -14.66
N ALA A 242 18.72 -15.46 -15.86
CA ALA A 242 18.12 -16.55 -16.60
C ALA A 242 18.84 -17.84 -16.22
N GLY A 243 18.20 -18.67 -15.39
CA GLY A 243 18.62 -20.07 -15.23
C GLY A 243 18.63 -20.73 -16.60
N ARG A 244 19.82 -20.93 -17.19
CA ARG A 244 19.95 -21.61 -18.47
C ARG A 244 19.75 -23.11 -18.22
N PRO A 245 18.80 -23.77 -18.89
CA PRO A 245 18.52 -25.20 -18.75
C PRO A 245 19.55 -26.07 -19.49
N ALA A 246 20.84 -25.69 -19.46
CA ALA A 246 21.88 -26.54 -20.05
C ALA A 246 22.26 -27.73 -19.14
N ASP A 247 21.75 -27.76 -17.90
CA ASP A 247 21.85 -28.90 -17.00
C ASP A 247 20.56 -28.93 -16.14
N GLU A 248 19.56 -29.69 -16.61
CA GLU A 248 18.13 -29.67 -16.23
C GLU A 248 17.79 -29.99 -14.76
N SER A 249 18.75 -30.11 -13.85
CA SER A 249 18.49 -30.53 -12.46
C SER A 249 18.81 -29.51 -11.38
N ASN A 250 19.62 -28.46 -11.63
CA ASN A 250 20.21 -27.67 -10.52
C ASN A 250 20.32 -26.15 -10.75
N ALA A 251 19.73 -25.59 -11.82
CA ALA A 251 19.76 -24.14 -12.01
C ALA A 251 18.80 -23.46 -11.00
N PRO A 252 19.28 -22.54 -10.14
CA PRO A 252 18.42 -21.87 -9.16
C PRO A 252 17.34 -21.06 -9.90
N PRO A 253 16.07 -21.16 -9.48
CA PRO A 253 14.99 -20.50 -10.19
C PRO A 253 15.12 -18.97 -10.15
N ILE A 254 14.85 -18.44 -11.34
CA ILE A 254 14.55 -17.08 -11.77
C ILE A 254 14.36 -16.09 -10.62
N LEU A 255 15.35 -15.21 -10.45
CA LEU A 255 15.17 -14.00 -9.67
C LEU A 255 13.98 -13.23 -10.26
N ALA A 256 12.90 -13.08 -9.49
CA ALA A 256 11.81 -12.19 -9.85
C ALA A 256 12.40 -10.81 -10.17
N ALA A 257 12.10 -10.28 -11.35
CA ALA A 257 12.63 -9.00 -11.80
C ALA A 257 12.06 -7.91 -10.89
N LEU A 258 12.92 -7.29 -10.09
CA LEU A 258 12.55 -6.21 -9.20
C LEU A 258 12.77 -4.86 -9.91
N LEU A 259 11.69 -4.10 -10.02
CA LEU A 259 11.56 -2.83 -10.70
C LEU A 259 11.07 -1.77 -9.72
N THR A 260 11.64 -0.57 -9.75
CA THR A 260 11.20 0.55 -8.91
C THR A 260 10.85 1.77 -9.74
N ARG A 261 9.92 2.58 -9.25
CA ARG A 261 9.63 3.91 -9.79
C ARG A 261 9.47 4.89 -8.64
N HIS A 262 10.07 6.07 -8.77
CA HIS A 262 10.17 7.08 -7.71
C HIS A 262 10.87 6.58 -6.41
N ALA A 263 11.71 5.56 -6.53
CA ALA A 263 12.60 5.09 -5.49
C ALA A 263 13.91 4.65 -6.14
N ASP A 264 15.03 5.00 -5.51
CA ASP A 264 16.36 4.64 -5.96
C ASP A 264 16.93 3.53 -5.07
N PHE A 265 17.83 2.72 -5.63
CA PHE A 265 18.50 1.67 -4.89
C PHE A 265 19.61 2.29 -4.04
N ALA A 266 19.55 2.11 -2.73
CA ALA A 266 20.56 2.60 -1.80
C ALA A 266 21.88 1.83 -1.94
N ALA A 267 21.78 0.53 -2.20
CA ALA A 267 22.91 -0.39 -2.26
C ALA A 267 22.65 -1.53 -3.25
N THR A 268 23.72 -2.22 -3.64
CA THR A 268 23.64 -3.48 -4.38
C THR A 268 22.86 -4.52 -3.56
N PRO A 269 21.96 -5.30 -4.19
CA PRO A 269 21.19 -6.31 -3.48
C PRO A 269 22.11 -7.32 -2.78
N GLN A 270 21.84 -7.60 -1.51
CA GLN A 270 22.60 -8.60 -0.77
C GLN A 270 21.91 -9.96 -0.91
N VAL A 271 22.67 -10.94 -1.39
CA VAL A 271 22.21 -12.32 -1.57
C VAL A 271 22.79 -13.16 -0.43
N VAL A 272 21.92 -13.57 0.49
CA VAL A 272 22.29 -14.41 1.64
C VAL A 272 21.94 -15.85 1.31
N SER A 273 22.94 -16.62 0.89
CA SER A 273 22.79 -18.07 0.72
C SER A 273 23.03 -18.79 2.04
N ARG A 274 22.21 -19.80 2.34
CA ARG A 274 22.30 -20.60 3.56
C ARG A 274 22.29 -22.07 3.17
N LYS A 275 23.12 -22.89 3.83
CA LYS A 275 23.27 -24.33 3.53
C LYS A 275 21.96 -25.13 3.63
N ASN A 276 20.98 -24.66 4.39
CA ASN A 276 19.73 -25.39 4.67
C ASN A 276 18.61 -25.09 3.66
N PHE A 277 18.80 -24.14 2.74
CA PHE A 277 17.77 -23.71 1.81
C PHE A 277 18.31 -23.69 0.38
N ALA A 278 17.58 -24.29 -0.55
CA ALA A 278 17.97 -24.34 -1.95
C ALA A 278 18.02 -22.93 -2.59
N GLN A 279 17.10 -22.06 -2.19
CA GLN A 279 16.94 -20.73 -2.75
C GLN A 279 17.47 -19.65 -1.80
N PRO A 280 18.25 -18.67 -2.32
CA PRO A 280 18.84 -17.63 -1.49
C PRO A 280 17.80 -16.59 -1.05
N LEU A 281 18.03 -16.02 0.13
CA LEU A 281 17.30 -14.85 0.62
C LEU A 281 17.94 -13.60 -0.01
N ILE A 282 17.13 -12.72 -0.60
CA ILE A 282 17.64 -11.53 -1.29
C ILE A 282 17.05 -10.30 -0.63
N THR A 283 17.91 -9.31 -0.41
CA THR A 283 17.57 -8.11 0.33
C THR A 283 17.93 -6.89 -0.49
N TYR A 284 17.01 -5.94 -0.55
CA TYR A 284 17.10 -4.73 -1.33
C TYR A 284 16.92 -3.54 -0.40
N ASP A 285 17.85 -2.61 -0.45
CA ASP A 285 17.75 -1.34 0.29
C ASP A 285 17.35 -0.24 -0.69
N PHE A 286 16.25 0.43 -0.40
CA PHE A 286 15.70 1.51 -1.20
C PHE A 286 15.80 2.83 -0.46
N VAL A 287 16.18 3.88 -1.18
CA VAL A 287 16.02 5.26 -0.73
C VAL A 287 14.75 5.80 -1.36
N LEU A 288 13.80 6.22 -0.53
CA LEU A 288 12.64 6.95 -1.02
C LEU A 288 13.11 8.30 -1.57
N ALA A 289 12.78 8.57 -2.84
CA ALA A 289 13.04 9.88 -3.40
C ALA A 289 12.25 10.90 -2.59
N ALA A 290 12.96 11.84 -1.97
CA ALA A 290 12.31 12.99 -1.36
C ALA A 290 11.47 13.67 -2.45
N PRO A 291 10.25 14.16 -2.14
CA PRO A 291 9.47 14.93 -3.11
C PRO A 291 10.38 16.05 -3.61
N ALA A 292 10.75 15.99 -4.89
CA ALA A 292 11.55 17.03 -5.48
C ALA A 292 10.82 18.35 -5.19
N PRO A 293 11.46 19.33 -4.53
CA PRO A 293 10.81 20.62 -4.29
C PRO A 293 10.33 21.08 -5.65
N ALA A 294 9.01 21.29 -5.79
CA ALA A 294 8.39 21.59 -7.07
C ALA A 294 9.19 22.74 -7.70
N VAL A 295 10.05 22.41 -8.65
CA VAL A 295 10.79 23.42 -9.38
C VAL A 295 9.68 24.18 -10.08
N PRO A 296 9.50 25.49 -9.81
CA PRO A 296 8.47 26.25 -10.49
C PRO A 296 8.77 26.09 -11.98
N SER A 297 7.94 25.31 -12.67
CA SER A 297 8.12 25.01 -14.09
C SER A 297 8.21 26.35 -14.79
N ALA A 298 9.41 26.70 -15.22
CA ALA A 298 9.62 27.81 -16.13
C ALA A 298 8.74 27.53 -17.33
N SER A 299 7.75 28.39 -17.52
CA SER A 299 6.71 28.31 -18.54
C SER A 299 7.31 27.99 -19.90
N ALA A 300 7.23 26.73 -20.33
CA ALA A 300 7.38 26.38 -21.72
C ALA A 300 6.18 26.97 -22.48
N PRO A 301 6.37 27.54 -23.69
CA PRO A 301 5.30 28.16 -24.44
C PRO A 301 4.27 27.10 -24.87
N THR A 302 3.08 27.17 -24.28
CA THR A 302 1.94 26.33 -24.62
C THR A 302 1.47 26.65 -26.04
N PRO A 303 1.31 25.66 -26.95
CA PRO A 303 0.62 25.88 -28.20
C PRO A 303 -0.84 26.24 -27.91
N ALA A 304 -1.31 27.34 -28.51
CA ALA A 304 -2.63 27.90 -28.29
C ALA A 304 -3.74 26.90 -28.67
N SER A 305 -4.36 26.26 -27.67
CA SER A 305 -5.64 25.58 -27.82
C SER A 305 -6.73 26.33 -27.04
N LEU A 306 -7.83 26.61 -27.73
CA LEU A 306 -9.04 27.32 -27.30
C LEU A 306 -9.78 26.66 -26.12
N ALA A 307 -9.23 26.76 -24.91
CA ALA A 307 -9.91 26.37 -23.65
C ALA A 307 -9.73 27.44 -22.55
N GLY A 308 -9.56 28.71 -22.93
CA GLY A 308 -8.94 29.74 -22.08
C GLY A 308 -9.85 30.62 -21.23
N TRP A 309 -11.16 30.42 -21.17
CA TRP A 309 -12.04 31.32 -20.41
C TRP A 309 -12.58 30.73 -19.10
N GLU A 310 -12.78 29.41 -19.00
CA GLU A 310 -13.29 28.79 -17.76
C GLU A 310 -12.22 28.69 -16.65
N GLN A 311 -10.94 28.46 -17.00
CA GLN A 311 -9.85 28.39 -16.01
C GLN A 311 -9.51 29.74 -15.36
N ARG A 312 -9.87 30.87 -15.99
CA ARG A 312 -9.58 32.21 -15.44
C ARG A 312 -10.55 32.64 -14.34
N LEU A 313 -11.75 32.07 -14.26
CA LEU A 313 -12.74 32.45 -13.25
C LEU A 313 -12.59 31.66 -11.95
N LEU A 314 -12.05 30.44 -12.00
CA LEU A 314 -11.88 29.59 -10.80
C LEU A 314 -10.58 29.86 -10.03
N ALA A 315 -9.49 30.24 -10.70
CA ALA A 315 -8.21 30.50 -10.03
C ALA A 315 -8.20 31.76 -9.14
N GLY A 316 -9.03 32.76 -9.45
CA GLY A 316 -9.16 33.98 -8.63
C GLY A 316 -9.99 33.79 -7.36
N TRP A 317 -10.82 32.74 -7.30
CA TRP A 317 -11.74 32.50 -6.19
C TRP A 317 -11.10 31.72 -5.03
N GLU A 318 -10.27 30.72 -5.31
CA GLU A 318 -9.66 29.91 -4.25
C GLU A 318 -8.71 30.70 -3.34
N GLN A 319 -7.94 31.64 -3.89
CA GLN A 319 -6.94 32.36 -3.08
C GLN A 319 -7.58 33.31 -2.06
N ARG A 320 -8.74 33.89 -2.38
CA ARG A 320 -9.51 34.71 -1.43
C ARG A 320 -10.17 33.86 -0.37
N VAL A 321 -10.71 32.70 -0.73
CA VAL A 321 -11.33 31.75 0.22
C VAL A 321 -10.29 31.20 1.20
N ILE A 322 -9.11 30.78 0.72
CA ILE A 322 -8.02 30.29 1.58
C ILE A 322 -7.54 31.39 2.54
N SER A 323 -7.41 32.64 2.08
CA SER A 323 -7.01 33.76 2.95
C SER A 323 -8.04 34.06 4.06
N LEU A 324 -9.33 33.90 3.77
CA LEU A 324 -10.42 34.06 4.74
C LEU A 324 -10.40 32.96 5.81
N TRP A 325 -10.16 31.70 5.42
CA TRP A 325 -10.08 30.58 6.36
C TRP A 325 -8.85 30.66 7.28
N VAL A 326 -7.69 31.07 6.75
CA VAL A 326 -6.48 31.27 7.56
C VAL A 326 -6.68 32.43 8.56
N GLY A 327 -7.32 33.52 8.15
CA GLY A 327 -7.68 34.62 9.04
C GLY A 327 -8.65 34.20 10.15
N ALA A 328 -9.67 33.42 9.81
CA ALA A 328 -10.64 32.91 10.78
C ALA A 328 -10.00 31.96 11.81
N ALA A 329 -9.10 31.06 11.39
CA ALA A 329 -8.40 30.16 12.28
C ALA A 329 -7.47 30.89 13.25
N ALA A 330 -6.73 31.90 12.76
CA ALA A 330 -5.88 32.74 13.61
C ALA A 330 -6.69 33.55 14.63
N GLY A 331 -7.85 34.08 14.22
CA GLY A 331 -8.79 34.76 15.12
C GLY A 331 -9.31 33.84 16.22
N LEU A 332 -9.69 32.60 15.89
CA LEU A 332 -10.18 31.62 16.86
C LEU A 332 -9.12 31.27 17.92
N ILE A 333 -7.85 31.12 17.51
CA ILE A 333 -6.74 30.83 18.42
C ILE A 333 -6.52 31.99 19.40
N LEU A 334 -6.59 33.23 18.93
CA LEU A 334 -6.48 34.42 19.80
C LEU A 334 -7.63 34.52 20.81
N VAL A 335 -8.86 34.21 20.38
CA VAL A 335 -10.03 34.19 21.28
C VAL A 335 -9.89 33.11 22.35
N ILE A 336 -9.46 31.89 21.97
CA ILE A 336 -9.21 30.80 22.94
C ILE A 336 -8.12 31.20 23.93
N GLY A 337 -7.00 31.75 23.45
CA GLY A 337 -5.92 32.25 24.30
C GLY A 337 -6.38 33.33 25.27
N PHE A 338 -7.22 34.25 24.81
CA PHE A 338 -7.82 35.32 25.64
C PHE A 338 -8.74 34.75 26.72
N PHE A 339 -9.59 33.77 26.40
CA PHE A 339 -10.45 33.11 27.39
C PHE A 339 -9.67 32.32 28.43
N VAL A 340 -8.62 31.60 28.02
CA VAL A 340 -7.73 30.88 28.95
C VAL A 340 -7.03 31.87 29.88
N TRP A 341 -6.57 33.00 29.35
CA TRP A 341 -5.95 34.06 30.15
C TRP A 341 -6.95 34.68 31.15
N LEU A 342 -8.17 34.96 30.72
CA LEU A 342 -9.25 35.48 31.57
C LEU A 342 -9.63 34.50 32.68
N PHE A 343 -9.76 33.21 32.38
CA PHE A 343 -10.02 32.19 33.40
C PHE A 343 -8.87 32.06 34.40
N ARG A 344 -7.63 32.29 33.96
CA ARG A 344 -6.47 32.25 34.86
C ARG A 344 -6.35 33.48 35.75
N TRP A 345 -6.97 34.60 35.38
CA TRP A 345 -7.02 35.83 36.16
C TRP A 345 -8.29 35.96 37.01
N ALA A 346 -9.41 35.40 36.57
CA ALA A 346 -10.71 35.51 37.24
C ALA A 346 -10.91 34.49 38.38
N VAL A 347 -9.95 33.59 38.61
CA VAL A 347 -9.91 32.77 39.82
C VAL A 347 -8.90 33.39 40.79
N PRO A 348 -9.31 34.39 41.61
CA PRO A 348 -8.50 34.78 42.75
C PRO A 348 -8.31 33.53 43.60
N SER A 349 -7.04 33.20 43.88
CA SER A 349 -6.69 32.08 44.75
C SER A 349 -7.35 32.30 46.10
N ALA A 350 -8.50 31.65 46.31
CA ALA A 350 -9.16 31.61 47.60
C ALA A 350 -8.19 30.86 48.53
N ALA A 351 -7.48 31.65 49.34
CA ALA A 351 -6.65 31.16 50.41
C ALA A 351 -7.47 30.18 51.25
N VAL A 352 -7.11 28.90 51.21
CA VAL A 352 -7.69 27.89 52.09
C VAL A 352 -7.22 28.23 53.51
N PRO A 353 -8.13 28.65 54.42
CA PRO A 353 -7.74 29.03 55.75
C PRO A 353 -7.45 27.77 56.56
N GLY A 354 -6.27 27.73 57.18
CA GLY A 354 -5.87 26.68 58.10
C GLY A 354 -6.83 26.59 59.29
N LYS A 355 -7.33 25.39 59.55
CA LYS A 355 -8.05 25.07 60.79
C LYS A 355 -7.09 24.44 61.78
N ASN A 356 -6.54 25.29 62.63
CA ASN A 356 -5.99 24.92 63.92
C ASN A 356 -7.12 24.70 64.93
N THR A 357 -6.87 23.72 65.79
CA THR A 357 -7.56 23.33 67.01
C THR A 357 -7.78 24.47 68.01
N ILE A 358 -8.99 24.65 68.54
CA ILE A 358 -9.25 25.18 69.90
C ILE A 358 -10.51 24.53 70.49
N ASN A 359 -10.36 24.04 71.72
CA ASN A 359 -11.40 23.52 72.60
C ASN A 359 -12.41 24.62 73.02
N ALA A 360 -13.71 24.30 73.06
CA ALA A 360 -14.63 24.95 73.98
C ALA A 360 -15.80 24.02 74.36
N ARG A 361 -16.10 24.06 75.65
CA ARG A 361 -17.03 23.28 76.47
C ARG A 361 -18.44 23.90 76.45
N ALA A 362 -19.41 23.10 76.92
CA ALA A 362 -20.78 23.41 77.37
C ALA A 362 -21.84 23.52 76.24
N ALA A 363 -23.05 22.94 76.31
CA ALA A 363 -23.82 22.40 77.43
C ALA A 363 -24.81 21.29 76.97
N GLU A 364 -25.16 20.41 77.92
CA GLU A 364 -26.48 19.81 78.24
C GLU A 364 -27.46 19.34 77.14
N PHE A 365 -27.77 18.03 77.10
CA PHE A 365 -29.00 17.44 77.69
C PHE A 365 -29.09 15.90 77.45
N ASN A 366 -29.17 15.17 78.57
CA ASN A 366 -29.78 13.84 78.87
C ASN A 366 -29.94 12.74 77.79
N ILE A 367 -29.49 11.51 78.11
CA ILE A 367 -30.30 10.39 78.66
C ILE A 367 -29.40 9.11 78.72
N PHE A 368 -29.24 8.54 79.93
CA PHE A 368 -28.68 7.20 80.28
C PHE A 368 -29.78 6.10 80.10
N PRO A 369 -29.57 4.78 80.31
CA PRO A 369 -28.39 4.07 80.86
C PRO A 369 -27.99 2.72 80.20
N GLY A 370 -26.81 2.19 80.58
CA GLY A 370 -26.57 0.75 80.51
C GLY A 370 -25.13 0.30 80.82
N ALA A 371 -24.89 -0.10 82.08
CA ALA A 371 -23.94 -1.11 82.62
C ALA A 371 -22.49 -1.21 82.05
N GLY A 372 -21.41 -1.31 82.83
CA GLY A 372 -21.22 -1.54 84.26
C GLY A 372 -19.73 -1.80 84.52
N GLU A 373 -19.31 -1.54 85.76
CA GLU A 373 -18.15 -2.11 86.49
C GLU A 373 -16.71 -1.81 86.02
N ARG A 374 -15.68 -1.68 86.88
CA ARG A 374 -15.48 -1.28 88.29
C ARG A 374 -13.94 -1.26 88.48
N PHE A 375 -13.44 -0.25 89.20
CA PHE A 375 -12.21 -0.18 90.03
C PHE A 375 -10.80 -0.48 89.48
N GLY A 376 -9.88 0.45 89.75
CA GLY A 376 -8.44 0.17 89.84
C GLY A 376 -7.53 1.40 89.82
N SER A 377 -7.33 2.02 90.99
CA SER A 377 -6.37 3.09 91.30
C SER A 377 -4.90 2.75 90.96
N ALA A 378 -4.10 3.72 90.48
CA ALA A 378 -2.90 4.23 91.18
C ALA A 378 -2.07 5.22 90.34
N ARG A 379 -1.36 6.06 91.08
CA ARG A 379 -0.57 7.26 90.74
C ARG A 379 0.92 6.95 90.90
N GLU A 380 1.78 7.67 90.15
CA GLU A 380 3.22 8.03 90.36
C GLU A 380 4.06 7.84 89.09
N THR A 381 4.44 8.92 88.40
CA THR A 381 5.71 9.69 88.49
C THR A 381 7.00 8.92 88.17
N GLY A 382 7.61 9.29 87.03
CA GLY A 382 9.05 9.51 86.88
C GLY A 382 9.93 8.29 86.61
N GLY A 383 10.70 8.33 85.51
CA GLY A 383 11.84 7.44 85.34
C GLY A 383 12.19 7.11 83.89
N VAL A 384 13.14 7.87 83.35
CA VAL A 384 13.88 7.56 82.12
C VAL A 384 14.59 6.21 82.24
N THR A 385 14.49 5.34 81.23
CA THR A 385 15.59 4.48 80.78
C THR A 385 15.28 3.79 79.45
N HIS A 386 16.26 3.82 78.56
CA HIS A 386 16.29 3.12 77.29
C HIS A 386 16.13 1.60 77.45
N ALA A 387 15.14 1.03 76.77
CA ALA A 387 15.23 -0.33 76.25
C ALA A 387 14.31 -0.45 75.03
N ARG A 388 14.89 -0.91 73.93
CA ARG A 388 14.26 -1.16 72.63
C ARG A 388 13.86 -2.64 72.57
N PRO A 389 12.55 -2.98 72.56
CA PRO A 389 12.07 -4.21 71.97
C PRO A 389 11.41 -3.87 70.63
N THR A 390 12.00 -4.35 69.54
CA THR A 390 11.36 -4.34 68.23
C THR A 390 10.29 -5.43 68.19
N THR A 391 9.13 -5.14 68.75
CA THR A 391 7.89 -5.88 68.49
C THR A 391 7.03 -5.04 67.56
N SER A 392 6.76 -5.62 66.40
CA SER A 392 5.91 -5.14 65.32
C SER A 392 4.52 -4.73 65.84
N ALA A 393 4.38 -3.46 66.24
CA ALA A 393 3.08 -2.84 66.43
C ALA A 393 2.53 -2.50 65.04
N ALA A 394 1.43 -3.18 64.69
CA ALA A 394 0.63 -2.85 63.52
C ALA A 394 0.24 -1.35 63.58
N ASN A 395 0.77 -0.56 62.66
CA ASN A 395 0.53 0.88 62.61
C ASN A 395 -0.95 1.14 62.32
N PRO A 396 -1.76 1.68 63.28
CA PRO A 396 -3.17 2.00 63.05
C PRO A 396 -3.36 3.05 61.94
N GLN A 397 -2.31 3.82 61.64
CA GLN A 397 -2.27 4.78 60.56
C GLN A 397 -2.33 4.10 59.18
N ALA A 398 -1.75 2.91 59.00
CA ALA A 398 -1.79 2.19 57.73
C ALA A 398 -3.22 1.72 57.40
N ALA A 399 -3.97 1.26 58.41
CA ALA A 399 -5.38 0.89 58.27
C ALA A 399 -6.26 2.09 57.83
N LEU A 400 -6.03 3.28 58.42
CA LEU A 400 -6.74 4.51 58.05
C LEU A 400 -6.43 5.02 56.63
N TRP A 401 -5.25 4.71 56.09
CA TRP A 401 -4.92 5.00 54.69
C TRP A 401 -5.57 4.02 53.73
N GLN A 402 -5.61 2.73 54.11
CA GLN A 402 -6.23 1.69 53.30
C GLN A 402 -7.74 1.90 53.17
N GLU A 403 -8.42 2.29 54.26
CA GLU A 403 -9.85 2.62 54.22
C GLU A 403 -10.14 3.86 53.35
N ARG A 404 -9.30 4.90 53.43
CA ARG A 404 -9.41 6.08 52.56
C ARG A 404 -9.16 5.78 51.09
N ALA A 405 -8.24 4.87 50.78
CA ALA A 405 -7.96 4.44 49.41
C ALA A 405 -9.17 3.71 48.81
N VAL A 406 -9.76 2.76 49.54
CA VAL A 406 -10.96 2.02 49.10
C VAL A 406 -12.14 2.96 48.89
N GLN A 407 -12.31 3.96 49.76
CA GLN A 407 -13.37 4.95 49.62
C GLN A 407 -13.14 5.87 48.40
N ALA A 408 -11.90 6.21 48.09
CA ALA A 408 -11.55 6.99 46.90
C ALA A 408 -11.82 6.19 45.61
N GLU A 409 -11.52 4.89 45.60
CA GLU A 409 -11.83 3.99 44.48
C GLU A 409 -13.34 3.89 44.23
N HIS A 410 -14.14 3.78 45.29
CA HIS A 410 -15.60 3.77 45.14
C HIS A 410 -16.14 5.07 44.55
N ARG A 411 -15.62 6.23 44.97
CA ARG A 411 -16.00 7.53 44.40
C ARG A 411 -15.56 7.67 42.93
N ALA A 412 -14.37 7.19 42.60
CA ALA A 412 -13.88 7.19 41.21
C ALA A 412 -14.75 6.30 40.30
N ASN A 413 -15.14 5.12 40.77
CA ASN A 413 -16.01 4.20 40.03
C ASN A 413 -17.42 4.77 39.83
N GLN A 414 -18.00 5.41 40.85
CA GLN A 414 -19.30 6.07 40.73
C GLN A 414 -19.26 7.24 39.73
N ALA A 415 -18.19 8.05 39.76
CA ALA A 415 -18.00 9.12 38.79
C ALA A 415 -17.81 8.58 37.35
N ALA A 416 -17.07 7.48 37.17
CA ALA A 416 -16.89 6.85 35.87
C ALA A 416 -18.20 6.32 35.27
N LEU A 417 -19.07 5.73 36.11
CA LEU A 417 -20.40 5.26 35.68
C LEU A 417 -21.32 6.42 35.30
N ALA A 418 -21.31 7.51 36.06
CA ALA A 418 -22.10 8.71 35.75
C ALA A 418 -21.65 9.38 34.44
N LEU A 419 -20.34 9.46 34.20
CA LEU A 419 -19.79 9.97 32.93
C LEU A 419 -20.17 9.08 31.74
N ARG A 420 -20.13 7.75 31.93
CA ARG A 420 -20.49 6.79 30.89
C ARG A 420 -21.97 6.85 30.53
N ALA A 421 -22.85 7.11 31.51
CA ALA A 421 -24.28 7.27 31.29
C ALA A 421 -24.63 8.57 30.52
N GLY A 422 -23.87 9.65 30.71
CA GLY A 422 -24.10 10.93 30.02
C GLY A 422 -23.51 11.03 28.61
N LEU A 423 -22.33 10.43 28.36
CA LEU A 423 -21.59 10.59 27.10
C LEU A 423 -22.00 9.63 25.99
N MET A 424 -22.43 8.41 26.34
CA MET A 424 -22.82 7.39 25.35
C MET A 424 -23.90 7.85 24.36
N PRO A 425 -25.01 8.51 24.75
CA PRO A 425 -26.05 8.90 23.80
C PRO A 425 -25.63 10.02 22.84
N GLN A 426 -24.64 10.85 23.20
CA GLN A 426 -24.10 11.86 22.29
C GLN A 426 -23.10 11.27 21.30
N LEU A 427 -22.28 10.31 21.74
CA LEU A 427 -21.34 9.59 20.88
C LEU A 427 -22.05 8.76 19.81
N THR A 428 -23.14 8.08 20.16
CA THR A 428 -23.93 7.31 19.18
C THR A 428 -24.56 8.22 18.13
N ARG A 429 -25.03 9.41 18.52
CA ARG A 429 -25.58 10.40 17.58
C ARG A 429 -24.51 10.94 16.62
N LEU A 430 -23.33 11.29 17.11
CA LEU A 430 -22.20 11.73 16.28
C LEU A 430 -21.69 10.63 15.34
N MET A 431 -21.67 9.38 15.80
CA MET A 431 -21.31 8.24 14.94
C MET A 431 -22.37 7.98 13.87
N GLY A 432 -23.66 8.15 14.20
CA GLY A 432 -24.77 8.04 13.25
C GLY A 432 -24.70 9.11 12.16
N GLU A 433 -24.51 10.38 12.53
CA GLU A 433 -24.38 11.49 11.57
C GLU A 433 -23.14 11.34 10.66
N ARG A 434 -22.02 10.84 11.20
CA ARG A 434 -20.83 10.51 10.39
C ARG A 434 -21.04 9.31 9.47
N ALA A 435 -21.72 8.26 9.92
CA ALA A 435 -21.99 7.10 9.08
C ALA A 435 -22.93 7.44 7.91
N ILE A 436 -23.96 8.25 8.16
CA ILE A 436 -24.92 8.68 7.13
C ILE A 436 -24.24 9.61 6.12
N SER A 437 -23.46 10.60 6.58
CA SER A 437 -22.74 11.50 5.68
C SER A 437 -21.68 10.77 4.85
N TRP A 438 -21.00 9.78 5.44
CA TRP A 438 -20.07 8.92 4.71
C TRP A 438 -20.78 8.02 3.66
N LEU A 439 -21.91 7.40 4.01
CA LEU A 439 -22.70 6.61 3.05
C LEU A 439 -23.28 7.48 1.92
N ALA A 440 -23.71 8.70 2.24
CA ALA A 440 -24.19 9.66 1.25
C ALA A 440 -23.08 10.09 0.30
N SER A 441 -21.86 10.32 0.80
CA SER A 441 -20.71 10.66 -0.04
C SER A 441 -20.30 9.50 -0.95
N GLN A 442 -20.34 8.25 -0.45
CA GLN A 442 -20.09 7.06 -1.25
C GLN A 442 -21.12 6.89 -2.37
N ARG A 443 -22.42 7.11 -2.09
CA ARG A 443 -23.46 7.09 -3.13
C ARG A 443 -23.27 8.18 -4.18
N GLY A 444 -22.88 9.38 -3.77
CA GLY A 444 -22.56 10.47 -4.70
C GLY A 444 -21.41 10.10 -5.64
N GLN A 445 -20.32 9.53 -5.10
CA GLN A 445 -19.20 9.06 -5.92
C GLN A 445 -19.61 7.95 -6.89
N LEU A 446 -20.46 7.03 -6.45
CA LEU A 446 -20.93 5.93 -7.29
C LEU A 446 -21.79 6.46 -8.46
N LEU A 447 -22.70 7.41 -8.21
CA LEU A 447 -23.50 8.04 -9.27
C LEU A 447 -22.62 8.81 -10.26
N VAL A 448 -21.66 9.61 -9.78
CA VAL A 448 -20.73 10.36 -10.65
C VAL A 448 -19.88 9.40 -11.49
N SER A 449 -19.39 8.31 -10.90
CA SER A 449 -18.66 7.29 -11.66
C SER A 449 -19.51 6.58 -12.70
N HIS A 450 -20.82 6.42 -12.44
CA HIS A 450 -21.75 5.84 -13.39
C HIS A 450 -22.02 6.78 -14.55
N GLU A 451 -22.15 8.09 -14.28
CA GLU A 451 -22.32 9.12 -15.31
C GLU A 451 -21.07 9.30 -16.18
N ILE A 452 -19.88 9.30 -15.57
CA ILE A 452 -18.61 9.28 -16.32
C ILE A 452 -18.49 7.97 -17.12
N GLY A 453 -18.95 6.85 -16.55
CA GLY A 453 -19.00 5.56 -17.22
C GLY A 453 -19.86 5.59 -18.48
N THR A 454 -21.09 6.11 -18.40
CA THR A 454 -22.00 6.21 -19.53
C THR A 454 -21.47 7.16 -20.60
N GLN A 455 -20.86 8.29 -20.22
CA GLN A 455 -20.25 9.21 -21.17
C GLN A 455 -19.10 8.56 -21.96
N ARG A 456 -18.26 7.77 -21.29
CA ARG A 456 -17.17 7.01 -21.97
C ARG A 456 -17.71 5.93 -22.90
N VAL A 457 -18.82 5.29 -22.55
CA VAL A 457 -19.47 4.30 -23.42
C VAL A 457 -20.00 4.98 -24.69
N LEU A 458 -20.65 6.13 -24.59
CA LEU A 458 -21.11 6.89 -25.75
C LEU A 458 -19.95 7.34 -26.65
N GLU A 459 -18.84 7.79 -26.07
CA GLU A 459 -17.64 8.13 -26.85
C GLU A 459 -17.05 6.91 -27.57
N LEU A 460 -17.05 5.74 -26.93
CA LEU A 460 -16.61 4.49 -27.55
C LEU A 460 -17.54 4.04 -28.68
N GLU A 461 -18.86 4.19 -28.50
CA GLU A 461 -19.83 3.91 -29.56
C GLU A 461 -19.64 4.82 -30.77
N GLU A 462 -19.35 6.10 -30.55
CA GLU A 462 -19.05 7.06 -31.64
C GLU A 462 -17.77 6.66 -32.39
N ARG A 463 -16.70 6.34 -31.65
CA ARG A 463 -15.44 5.87 -32.25
C ARG A 463 -15.62 4.56 -33.03
N LEU A 464 -16.45 3.64 -32.52
CA LEU A 464 -16.77 2.38 -33.20
C LEU A 464 -17.56 2.62 -34.49
N ARG A 465 -18.55 3.52 -34.49
CA ARG A 465 -19.27 3.91 -35.71
C ARG A 465 -18.32 4.51 -36.75
N LYS A 466 -17.44 5.42 -36.33
CA LYS A 466 -16.44 6.03 -37.22
C LYS A 466 -15.49 4.99 -37.85
N LEU A 467 -15.06 4.00 -37.06
CA LEU A 467 -14.24 2.89 -37.57
C LEU A 467 -15.03 2.02 -38.55
N GLN A 468 -16.28 1.70 -38.24
CA GLN A 468 -17.15 0.91 -39.13
C GLN A 468 -17.36 1.62 -40.48
N ASP A 469 -17.60 2.93 -40.46
CA ASP A 469 -17.74 3.74 -41.67
C ASP A 469 -16.44 3.75 -42.49
N GLN A 470 -15.29 3.92 -41.83
CA GLN A 470 -13.98 3.88 -42.47
C GLN A 470 -13.69 2.50 -43.11
N PHE A 471 -14.10 1.41 -42.46
CA PHE A 471 -13.98 0.07 -43.03
C PHE A 471 -14.90 -0.13 -44.23
N ALA A 472 -16.15 0.33 -44.16
CA ALA A 472 -17.10 0.25 -45.27
C ALA A 472 -16.61 1.05 -46.50
N GLU A 473 -16.02 2.23 -46.28
CA GLU A 473 -15.42 3.04 -47.34
C GLU A 473 -14.22 2.34 -47.99
N ARG A 474 -13.32 1.75 -47.18
CA ARG A 474 -12.20 0.96 -47.70
C ARG A 474 -12.66 -0.25 -48.50
N LEU A 475 -13.72 -0.93 -48.05
CA LEU A 475 -14.28 -2.08 -48.76
C LEU A 475 -14.80 -1.66 -50.15
N ARG A 476 -15.57 -0.56 -50.21
CA ARG A 476 -16.07 0.00 -51.48
C ARG A 476 -14.94 0.43 -52.41
N SER A 477 -13.89 1.04 -51.87
CA SER A 477 -12.71 1.44 -52.65
C SER A 477 -11.99 0.21 -53.25
N CYS A 478 -11.84 -0.86 -52.48
CA CYS A 478 -11.30 -2.13 -52.98
C CYS A 478 -12.20 -2.75 -54.06
N GLU A 479 -13.52 -2.79 -53.86
CA GLU A 479 -14.48 -3.30 -54.85
C GLU A 479 -14.42 -2.50 -56.15
N GLN A 480 -14.34 -1.17 -56.08
CA GLN A 480 -14.17 -0.31 -57.25
C GLN A 480 -12.87 -0.60 -57.99
N ARG A 481 -11.76 -0.77 -57.25
CA ARG A 481 -10.46 -1.08 -57.86
C ARG A 481 -10.45 -2.46 -58.52
N ILE A 482 -11.12 -3.45 -57.93
CA ILE A 482 -11.30 -4.78 -58.53
C ILE A 482 -12.09 -4.66 -59.83
N ALA A 483 -13.22 -3.95 -59.84
CA ALA A 483 -14.02 -3.77 -61.04
C ALA A 483 -13.28 -3.00 -62.16
N GLU A 484 -12.42 -2.05 -61.81
CA GLU A 484 -11.54 -1.35 -62.75
C GLU A 484 -10.51 -2.30 -63.36
N LEU A 485 -9.83 -3.09 -62.52
CA LEU A 485 -8.85 -4.07 -62.97
C LEU A 485 -9.48 -5.17 -63.85
N GLU A 486 -10.69 -5.61 -63.56
CA GLU A 486 -11.45 -6.55 -64.40
C GLU A 486 -11.72 -5.97 -65.79
N ARG A 487 -12.07 -4.69 -65.89
CA ARG A 487 -12.26 -4.01 -67.18
C ARG A 487 -10.95 -3.90 -67.96
N GLU A 488 -9.84 -3.57 -67.29
CA GLU A 488 -8.52 -3.54 -67.92
C GLU A 488 -8.08 -4.91 -68.43
N ILE A 489 -8.39 -5.99 -67.71
CA ILE A 489 -8.09 -7.36 -68.16
C ILE A 489 -8.91 -7.67 -69.42
N LEU A 490 -10.21 -7.39 -69.43
CA LEU A 490 -11.08 -7.64 -70.59
C LEU A 490 -10.72 -6.80 -71.84
N THR A 491 -10.13 -5.62 -71.68
CA THR A 491 -9.63 -4.82 -72.81
C THR A 491 -8.30 -5.38 -73.32
N LYS A 492 -7.37 -5.73 -72.43
CA LYS A 492 -6.11 -6.38 -72.78
C LYS A 492 -6.32 -7.73 -73.49
N GLU A 493 -7.26 -8.54 -73.03
CA GLU A 493 -7.64 -9.80 -73.69
C GLU A 493 -8.17 -9.59 -75.11
N ARG A 494 -8.97 -8.55 -75.35
CA ARG A 494 -9.44 -8.19 -76.69
C ARG A 494 -8.29 -7.79 -77.61
N VAL A 495 -7.38 -6.95 -77.13
CA VAL A 495 -6.18 -6.54 -77.90
C VAL A 495 -5.32 -7.75 -78.24
N ILE A 496 -5.06 -8.65 -77.28
CA ILE A 496 -4.29 -9.88 -77.53
C ILE A 496 -4.98 -10.75 -78.59
N ARG A 497 -6.31 -10.90 -78.50
CA ARG A 497 -7.08 -11.67 -79.48
C ARG A 497 -6.97 -11.09 -80.90
N ASP A 498 -6.99 -9.77 -81.03
CA ASP A 498 -6.86 -9.11 -82.34
C ASP A 498 -5.42 -9.15 -82.87
N LEU A 499 -4.41 -9.07 -82.01
CA LEU A 499 -3.00 -9.31 -82.38
C LEU A 499 -2.78 -10.76 -82.87
N LEU A 500 -3.37 -11.74 -82.20
CA LEU A 500 -3.31 -13.14 -82.65
C LEU A 500 -3.99 -13.34 -84.00
N ARG A 501 -5.17 -12.72 -84.22
CA ARG A 501 -5.86 -12.77 -85.51
C ARG A 501 -5.04 -12.13 -86.64
N THR A 502 -4.37 -11.01 -86.37
CA THR A 502 -3.51 -10.36 -87.38
C THR A 502 -2.26 -11.20 -87.67
N GLN A 503 -1.60 -11.78 -86.66
CA GLN A 503 -0.48 -12.70 -86.85
C GLN A 503 -0.86 -13.93 -87.67
N VAL A 504 -1.99 -14.58 -87.38
CA VAL A 504 -2.48 -15.73 -88.16
C VAL A 504 -2.71 -15.35 -89.62
N ARG A 505 -3.26 -14.16 -89.87
CA ARG A 505 -3.54 -13.64 -91.22
C ARG A 505 -2.25 -13.34 -91.99
N VAL A 506 -1.22 -12.81 -91.33
CA VAL A 506 0.13 -12.61 -91.91
C VAL A 506 0.80 -13.96 -92.22
N ALA A 507 0.72 -14.92 -91.31
CA ALA A 507 1.32 -16.25 -91.51
C ALA A 507 0.67 -17.04 -92.65
N HIS A 508 -0.65 -16.92 -92.85
CA HIS A 508 -1.36 -17.58 -93.96
C HIS A 508 -1.32 -16.77 -95.27
N GLY A 509 -0.97 -15.48 -95.21
CA GLY A 509 -0.93 -14.57 -96.36
C GLY A 509 0.43 -14.42 -97.03
N ALA A 510 1.42 -15.24 -96.66
CA ALA A 510 2.69 -15.33 -97.37
C ALA A 510 2.57 -16.40 -98.47
N PRO A 511 2.25 -16.03 -99.73
CA PRO A 511 2.34 -16.97 -100.85
C PRO A 511 3.81 -17.36 -101.04
N ASN A 512 4.07 -18.66 -101.11
CA ASN A 512 5.33 -19.22 -101.59
C ASN A 512 5.67 -18.56 -102.93
N GLN A 513 6.69 -17.68 -102.92
CA GLN A 513 7.46 -17.37 -104.11
C GLN A 513 8.67 -18.30 -104.17
#